data_AF-A0A3D5L653-F1
#
_entry.id   AF-A0A3D5L653-F1
#
_cell.length_a   1.000
_cell.length_b   1.000
_cell.length_c   1.000
_cell.angle_alpha   90.00
_cell.angle_beta   90.00
_cell.angle_gamma   90.00
#
_symmetry.space_group_name_H-M   'P 1'
#
loop_
_entity.id
_entity.type
_entity.pdbx_description
1 polymer ?
#
loop_
_entity_poly.entity_id
_entity_poly.type
_entity_poly.pdbx_seq_one_letter_code
_entity_poly.pdbx_strand_id
1 'polypeptide(L)'
;MEQPYELMHKDTVCALMLLDAESGDLLALDPVCRDAMPFFGTADLSHMRLWWSSRAVPASREDMAQVFRNAGCLTPMEYLLKNLALSLSDTYWVRPAGITLSWANVNPHPHDHAVSFDPNATLGGQMEKHWDLTRESPVLVKEAVRFEGQQAVNECFATLLHQLQSSGIEYVSYSLHRNEEDVLCCTCPSFTSEKLELIPAYEIVLSQKGNNSATDYEQFILVCAQHGLDRDVMQKFMDYQTLTDFVISNTDEHLRNFGVLRDPDTLALIGPAPVFDSGNSMFYTEQVRTKPFSRAELLSQKITAVVSTEEKLLRHVKYRDVVDVSALPSGEMVRDFYVRYGIPGEHASFIAGNYETKKQMLEEFQKGLSISLYAEKQKEQKLRSQSRN
;
A
#
# COMPACT_ATOMS: atom_id res chain seq x y z
N MET A 1 25.15 14.47 -19.29
CA MET A 1 24.53 15.03 -20.52
C MET A 1 23.04 15.09 -20.25
N GLU A 2 22.32 16.09 -20.75
CA GLU A 2 20.88 16.23 -20.47
C GLU A 2 20.06 15.62 -21.62
N GLN A 3 18.98 14.91 -21.29
CA GLN A 3 18.08 14.31 -22.28
C GLN A 3 16.65 14.85 -22.10
N PRO A 4 16.02 15.37 -23.16
CA PRO A 4 14.65 15.85 -23.11
C PRO A 4 13.63 14.71 -23.28
N TYR A 5 12.61 14.74 -22.42
CA TYR A 5 11.46 13.84 -22.42
C TYR A 5 10.16 14.64 -22.26
N GLU A 6 9.04 14.01 -22.53
CA GLU A 6 7.69 14.51 -22.23
C GLU A 6 7.07 13.60 -21.18
N LEU A 7 6.57 14.17 -20.09
CA LEU A 7 5.67 13.47 -19.17
C LEU A 7 4.31 13.39 -19.83
N MET A 8 3.80 12.17 -19.98
CA MET A 8 2.55 11.88 -20.65
C MET A 8 1.54 11.31 -19.65
N HIS A 9 0.25 11.63 -19.85
CA HIS A 9 -0.89 10.95 -19.22
C HIS A 9 -1.83 10.54 -20.34
N LYS A 10 -1.90 9.23 -20.61
CA LYS A 10 -2.36 8.71 -21.92
C LYS A 10 -1.69 9.48 -23.06
N ASP A 11 -2.45 10.14 -23.94
CA ASP A 11 -1.93 10.94 -25.06
C ASP A 11 -1.75 12.42 -24.74
N THR A 12 -2.05 12.84 -23.51
CA THR A 12 -1.91 14.24 -23.07
C THR A 12 -0.47 14.51 -22.63
N VAL A 13 0.15 15.55 -23.18
CA VAL A 13 1.45 16.05 -22.71
C VAL A 13 1.23 16.86 -21.42
N CYS A 14 1.66 16.30 -20.30
CA CYS A 14 1.55 16.93 -18.98
C CYS A 14 2.64 17.99 -18.77
N ALA A 15 3.88 17.65 -19.10
CA ALA A 15 5.04 18.52 -18.92
C ALA A 15 6.21 18.12 -19.82
N LEU A 16 7.09 19.07 -20.09
CA LEU A 16 8.42 18.80 -20.64
C LEU A 16 9.38 18.50 -19.49
N MET A 17 10.10 17.39 -19.60
CA MET A 17 11.07 16.92 -18.62
C MET A 17 12.49 17.03 -19.18
N LEU A 18 13.42 17.43 -18.33
CA LEU A 18 14.85 17.33 -18.60
C LEU A 18 15.46 16.35 -17.60
N LEU A 19 16.00 15.25 -18.11
CA LEU A 19 16.59 14.19 -17.30
C LEU A 19 18.10 14.16 -17.43
N ASP A 20 18.79 13.77 -16.37
CA ASP A 20 20.20 13.43 -16.46
C ASP A 20 20.36 12.11 -17.22
N ALA A 21 21.22 12.10 -18.25
CA ALA A 21 21.41 10.93 -19.11
C ALA A 21 22.10 9.74 -18.41
N GLU A 22 22.80 9.98 -17.30
CA GLU A 22 23.55 8.95 -16.58
C GLU A 22 22.74 8.42 -15.40
N SER A 23 22.20 9.30 -14.55
CA SER A 23 21.43 8.87 -13.38
C SER A 23 19.94 8.65 -13.66
N GLY A 24 19.39 9.26 -14.71
CA GLY A 24 17.95 9.30 -14.96
C GLY A 24 17.18 10.26 -14.05
N ASP A 25 17.88 11.08 -13.26
CA ASP A 25 17.26 12.02 -12.32
C ASP A 25 16.55 13.17 -13.04
N LEU A 26 15.44 13.63 -12.46
CA LEU A 26 14.71 14.79 -12.96
C LEU A 26 15.45 16.09 -12.63
N LEU A 27 16.04 16.72 -13.65
CA LEU A 27 16.79 17.97 -13.53
C LEU A 27 15.86 19.19 -13.58
N ALA A 28 14.97 19.24 -14.58
CA ALA A 28 14.02 20.32 -14.77
C ALA A 28 12.68 19.81 -15.30
N LEU A 29 11.63 20.59 -15.06
CA LEU A 29 10.27 20.29 -15.46
C LEU A 29 9.56 21.58 -15.86
N ASP A 30 8.95 21.61 -17.05
CA ASP A 30 8.12 22.71 -17.53
C ASP A 30 6.68 22.23 -17.78
N PRO A 31 5.71 22.58 -16.93
CA PRO A 31 4.32 22.13 -17.08
C PRO A 31 3.66 22.63 -18.37
N VAL A 32 3.00 21.73 -19.09
CA VAL A 32 2.24 22.00 -20.32
C VAL A 32 0.74 21.94 -20.04
N CYS A 33 0.26 20.85 -19.46
CA CYS A 33 -1.12 20.65 -19.05
C CYS A 33 -1.19 20.39 -17.54
N ARG A 34 -1.51 21.43 -16.76
CA ARG A 34 -1.50 21.35 -15.29
C ARG A 34 -2.56 20.41 -14.74
N ASP A 35 -3.74 20.34 -15.35
CA ASP A 35 -4.83 19.51 -14.82
C ASP A 35 -4.46 18.02 -14.88
N ALA A 36 -3.72 17.60 -15.92
CA ALA A 36 -3.26 16.23 -16.10
C ALA A 36 -1.99 15.89 -15.30
N MET A 37 -1.35 16.85 -14.64
CA MET A 37 -0.14 16.60 -13.86
C MET A 37 -0.42 15.83 -12.56
N PRO A 38 0.56 15.05 -12.03
CA PRO A 38 0.49 14.49 -10.68
C PRO A 38 0.24 15.58 -9.63
N PHE A 39 -0.21 15.17 -8.43
CA PHE A 39 -0.58 16.08 -7.34
C PHE A 39 -1.62 17.14 -7.74
N PHE A 40 -2.54 16.81 -8.65
CA PHE A 40 -3.57 17.75 -9.16
C PHE A 40 -2.96 19.06 -9.71
N GLY A 41 -1.75 18.99 -10.29
CA GLY A 41 -1.11 20.14 -10.95
C GLY A 41 -0.46 21.18 -10.05
N THR A 42 -0.40 20.93 -8.74
CA THR A 42 0.13 21.90 -7.76
C THR A 42 1.57 21.63 -7.33
N ALA A 43 2.13 20.46 -7.66
CA ALA A 43 3.47 20.08 -7.24
C ALA A 43 4.56 21.01 -7.79
N ASP A 44 5.52 21.33 -6.94
CA ASP A 44 6.78 21.94 -7.36
C ASP A 44 7.76 20.88 -7.88
N LEU A 45 8.91 21.34 -8.38
CA LEU A 45 9.95 20.46 -8.90
C LEU A 45 10.50 19.48 -7.85
N SER A 46 10.50 19.86 -6.56
CA SER A 46 11.00 18.98 -5.48
C SER A 46 10.05 17.81 -5.25
N HIS A 47 8.74 18.07 -5.21
CA HIS A 47 7.71 17.03 -5.11
C HIS A 47 7.73 16.12 -6.35
N MET A 48 7.88 16.71 -7.54
CA MET A 48 7.97 15.93 -8.78
C MET A 48 9.22 15.07 -8.87
N ARG A 49 10.36 15.51 -8.31
CA ARG A 49 11.57 14.65 -8.18
C ARG A 49 11.33 13.44 -7.28
N LEU A 50 10.65 13.65 -6.15
CA LEU A 50 10.29 12.54 -5.24
C LEU A 50 9.32 11.57 -5.90
N TRP A 51 8.28 12.08 -6.56
CA TRP A 51 7.35 11.27 -7.33
C TRP A 51 8.08 10.46 -8.42
N TRP A 52 8.90 11.11 -9.23
CA TRP A 52 9.65 10.48 -10.32
C TRP A 52 10.57 9.35 -9.81
N SER A 53 11.42 9.65 -8.83
CA SER A 53 12.32 8.66 -8.23
C SER A 53 11.59 7.52 -7.53
N SER A 54 10.40 7.76 -6.98
CA SER A 54 9.59 6.73 -6.34
C SER A 54 8.94 5.75 -7.30
N ARG A 55 8.89 6.07 -8.61
CA ARG A 55 8.37 5.16 -9.63
C ARG A 55 9.31 3.99 -9.89
N ALA A 56 10.62 4.15 -9.75
CA ALA A 56 11.54 3.05 -10.01
C ALA A 56 11.42 1.93 -8.96
N VAL A 57 11.66 0.69 -9.39
CA VAL A 57 11.77 -0.45 -8.47
C VAL A 57 12.84 -0.16 -7.42
N PRO A 58 12.61 -0.45 -6.12
CA PRO A 58 13.58 -0.14 -5.08
C PRO A 58 14.90 -0.89 -5.29
N ALA A 59 16.02 -0.21 -5.08
CA ALA A 59 17.36 -0.81 -5.17
C ALA A 59 17.58 -1.97 -4.17
N SER A 60 16.72 -2.11 -3.15
CA SER A 60 16.73 -3.20 -2.18
C SER A 60 16.14 -4.51 -2.71
N ARG A 61 15.52 -4.54 -3.90
CA ARG A 61 14.95 -5.73 -4.54
C ARG A 61 16.07 -6.55 -5.20
N GLU A 62 16.55 -7.56 -4.48
CA GLU A 62 17.70 -8.38 -4.88
C GLU A 62 17.44 -9.23 -6.14
N ASP A 63 16.19 -9.70 -6.30
CA ASP A 63 15.70 -10.46 -7.46
C ASP A 63 15.82 -9.68 -8.79
N MET A 64 15.80 -8.35 -8.74
CA MET A 64 15.88 -7.51 -9.93
C MET A 64 17.29 -7.42 -10.52
N ALA A 65 18.34 -7.83 -9.80
CA ALA A 65 19.71 -7.73 -10.28
C ALA A 65 19.93 -8.51 -11.59
N GLN A 66 19.31 -9.68 -11.73
CA GLN A 66 19.37 -10.46 -12.97
C GLN A 66 18.51 -9.85 -14.07
N VAL A 67 17.35 -9.29 -13.71
CA VAL A 67 16.45 -8.58 -14.65
C VAL A 67 17.19 -7.38 -15.28
N PHE A 68 17.84 -6.55 -14.47
CA PHE A 68 18.63 -5.42 -14.95
C PHE A 68 19.76 -5.85 -15.87
N ARG A 69 20.52 -6.89 -15.51
CA ARG A 69 21.58 -7.45 -16.37
C ARG A 69 21.05 -7.94 -17.72
N ASN A 70 19.95 -8.69 -17.72
CA ASN A 70 19.32 -9.19 -18.94
C ASN A 70 18.78 -8.05 -19.81
N ALA A 71 18.29 -6.99 -19.19
CA ALA A 71 17.87 -5.77 -19.87
C ALA A 71 19.05 -4.87 -20.30
N GLY A 72 20.29 -5.18 -19.92
CA GLY A 72 21.45 -4.33 -20.19
C GLY A 72 21.37 -2.98 -19.45
N CYS A 73 20.69 -2.93 -18.32
CA CYS A 73 20.58 -1.77 -17.44
C CYS A 73 21.49 -1.95 -16.22
N LEU A 74 22.11 -0.86 -15.77
CA LEU A 74 22.98 -0.82 -14.60
C LEU A 74 22.26 -0.31 -13.35
N THR A 75 21.21 0.49 -13.53
CA THR A 75 20.45 1.10 -12.44
C THR A 75 18.94 0.88 -12.57
N PRO A 76 18.16 0.96 -11.47
CA PRO A 76 16.71 0.92 -11.53
C PRO A 76 16.11 2.06 -12.36
N MET A 77 16.73 3.24 -12.37
CA MET A 77 16.27 4.39 -13.15
C MET A 77 16.47 4.18 -14.66
N GLU A 78 17.60 3.59 -15.07
CA GLU A 78 17.80 3.19 -16.46
C GLU A 78 16.75 2.14 -16.88
N TYR A 79 16.44 1.19 -16.01
CA TYR A 79 15.41 0.20 -16.25
C TYR A 79 14.01 0.83 -16.38
N LEU A 80 13.68 1.78 -15.51
CA LEU A 80 12.45 2.57 -15.56
C LEU A 80 12.33 3.30 -16.91
N LEU A 81 13.38 4.03 -17.31
CA LEU A 81 13.38 4.82 -18.55
C LEU A 81 13.33 3.97 -19.81
N LYS A 82 14.06 2.84 -19.83
CA LYS A 82 14.02 1.88 -20.94
C LYS A 82 12.59 1.35 -21.18
N ASN A 83 11.80 1.25 -20.11
CA ASN A 83 10.41 0.82 -20.13
C ASN A 83 9.41 1.99 -20.09
N LEU A 84 9.85 3.20 -20.46
CA LEU A 84 9.02 4.41 -20.57
C LEU A 84 8.26 4.78 -19.29
N ALA A 85 8.71 4.31 -18.12
CA ALA A 85 8.05 4.48 -16.83
C ALA A 85 6.56 4.04 -16.80
N LEU A 86 6.20 3.08 -17.66
CA LEU A 86 4.85 2.52 -17.77
C LEU A 86 4.48 1.77 -16.48
N SER A 87 3.23 1.93 -16.06
CA SER A 87 2.68 1.35 -14.85
C SER A 87 1.36 0.65 -15.15
N LEU A 88 1.03 -0.36 -14.34
CA LEU A 88 -0.31 -0.94 -14.31
C LEU A 88 -1.20 -0.29 -13.25
N SER A 89 -0.63 0.54 -12.37
CA SER A 89 -1.38 1.26 -11.33
C SER A 89 -1.92 2.59 -11.81
N ASP A 90 -1.28 3.21 -12.81
CA ASP A 90 -1.66 4.52 -13.36
C ASP A 90 -1.36 4.61 -14.86
N THR A 91 -1.83 5.69 -15.49
CA THR A 91 -1.67 5.92 -16.93
C THR A 91 -0.59 6.96 -17.28
N TYR A 92 0.32 7.23 -16.34
CA TYR A 92 1.49 8.10 -16.58
C TYR A 92 2.64 7.32 -17.21
N TRP A 93 3.33 7.96 -18.16
CA TRP A 93 4.50 7.42 -18.82
C TRP A 93 5.39 8.55 -19.34
N VAL A 94 6.60 8.23 -19.81
CA VAL A 94 7.51 9.20 -20.42
C VAL A 94 7.78 8.89 -21.87
N ARG A 95 7.81 9.92 -22.71
CA ARG A 95 8.12 9.81 -24.14
C ARG A 95 9.41 10.59 -24.45
N PRO A 96 10.45 9.98 -25.05
CA PRO A 96 11.62 10.73 -25.48
C PRO A 96 11.22 11.84 -26.46
N ALA A 97 11.76 13.05 -26.29
CA ALA A 97 11.37 14.17 -27.13
C ALA A 97 11.69 13.92 -28.61
N GLY A 98 10.76 14.29 -29.50
CA GLY A 98 10.89 14.06 -30.95
C GLY A 98 10.51 12.66 -31.43
N ILE A 99 10.17 11.74 -30.53
CA ILE A 99 9.62 10.43 -30.87
C ILE A 99 8.09 10.50 -30.96
N THR A 100 7.53 9.94 -32.02
CA THR A 100 6.07 9.83 -32.19
C THR A 100 5.61 8.47 -31.69
N LEU A 101 5.03 8.43 -30.48
CA LEU A 101 4.37 7.29 -29.87
C LEU A 101 3.07 7.75 -29.21
N SER A 102 2.01 6.95 -29.31
CA SER A 102 0.74 7.16 -28.61
C SER A 102 0.54 6.16 -27.49
N TRP A 103 -0.42 6.42 -26.59
CA TRP A 103 -0.82 5.51 -25.53
C TRP A 103 -1.22 4.13 -26.06
N ALA A 104 -1.96 4.08 -27.18
CA ALA A 104 -2.34 2.83 -27.83
C ALA A 104 -1.13 1.99 -28.31
N ASN A 105 0.05 2.60 -28.49
CA ASN A 105 1.26 1.86 -28.85
C ASN A 105 2.00 1.27 -27.64
N VAL A 106 1.78 1.81 -26.44
CA VAL A 106 2.64 1.55 -25.27
C VAL A 106 1.89 1.03 -24.03
N ASN A 107 0.56 1.15 -24.00
CA ASN A 107 -0.27 0.73 -22.88
C ASN A 107 0.06 -0.73 -22.46
N PRO A 108 0.47 -0.97 -21.20
CA PRO A 108 0.91 -2.29 -20.74
C PRO A 108 -0.26 -3.25 -20.46
N HIS A 109 -1.51 -2.80 -20.48
CA HIS A 109 -2.66 -3.67 -20.29
C HIS A 109 -2.81 -4.65 -21.48
N PRO A 110 -3.12 -5.94 -21.23
CA PRO A 110 -3.20 -6.94 -22.29
C PRO A 110 -4.26 -6.60 -23.34
N HIS A 111 -3.83 -6.14 -24.52
CA HIS A 111 -4.66 -6.01 -25.71
C HIS A 111 -3.89 -6.52 -26.92
N ASP A 112 -4.04 -7.81 -27.23
CA ASP A 112 -3.69 -8.51 -28.49
C ASP A 112 -2.29 -8.26 -29.12
N HIS A 113 -1.39 -7.55 -28.44
CA HIS A 113 -0.13 -7.06 -28.98
C HIS A 113 1.00 -7.21 -27.98
N ALA A 114 2.12 -7.74 -28.47
CA ALA A 114 3.38 -7.86 -27.76
C ALA A 114 3.97 -6.47 -27.52
N VAL A 115 3.59 -5.84 -26.41
CA VAL A 115 4.27 -4.65 -25.92
C VAL A 115 5.66 -5.08 -25.46
N SER A 116 6.70 -4.45 -26.01
CA SER A 116 8.11 -4.77 -25.70
C SER A 116 8.59 -4.18 -24.37
N PHE A 117 7.69 -3.58 -23.59
CA PHE A 117 8.01 -2.90 -22.33
C PHE A 117 7.57 -3.75 -21.15
N ASP A 118 8.40 -3.74 -20.10
CA ASP A 118 8.13 -4.44 -18.86
C ASP A 118 7.53 -3.50 -17.80
N PRO A 119 6.23 -3.60 -17.47
CA PRO A 119 5.60 -2.79 -16.43
C PRO A 119 6.11 -3.14 -15.02
N ASN A 120 6.89 -4.22 -14.84
CA ASN A 120 7.58 -4.47 -13.57
C ASN A 120 8.60 -3.38 -13.22
N ALA A 121 9.02 -2.56 -14.19
CA ALA A 121 9.94 -1.44 -13.94
C ALA A 121 9.39 -0.36 -13.00
N THR A 122 8.06 -0.33 -12.78
CA THR A 122 7.40 0.60 -11.85
C THR A 122 6.91 -0.03 -10.55
N LEU A 123 7.23 -1.31 -10.32
CA LEU A 123 6.67 -2.07 -9.21
C LEU A 123 7.41 -1.76 -7.89
N GLY A 124 6.95 -0.73 -7.19
CA GLY A 124 7.50 -0.28 -5.91
C GLY A 124 7.32 -1.26 -4.74
N GLY A 125 8.03 -1.08 -3.63
CA GLY A 125 7.89 -1.90 -2.40
C GLY A 125 8.99 -2.93 -2.18
N GLN A 126 9.18 -3.35 -0.92
CA GLN A 126 10.31 -4.18 -0.50
C GLN A 126 10.16 -5.67 -0.81
N MET A 127 8.94 -6.20 -0.74
CA MET A 127 8.65 -7.61 -1.00
C MET A 127 8.92 -7.94 -2.47
N GLU A 128 9.41 -9.14 -2.74
CA GLU A 128 9.58 -9.66 -4.10
C GLU A 128 8.22 -9.86 -4.75
N LYS A 129 8.05 -9.33 -5.96
CA LYS A 129 6.78 -9.34 -6.70
C LYS A 129 6.96 -8.98 -8.17
N HIS A 130 6.08 -9.50 -8.99
CA HIS A 130 6.01 -9.21 -10.42
C HIS A 130 4.55 -9.27 -10.91
N TRP A 131 4.29 -8.67 -12.06
CA TRP A 131 3.04 -8.80 -12.80
C TRP A 131 3.10 -10.01 -13.73
N ASP A 132 2.16 -10.94 -13.54
CA ASP A 132 1.82 -11.97 -14.52
C ASP A 132 0.83 -11.38 -15.53
N LEU A 133 1.31 -11.17 -16.76
CA LEU A 133 0.55 -10.64 -17.90
C LEU A 133 0.01 -11.74 -18.82
N THR A 134 0.16 -13.02 -18.45
CA THR A 134 -0.30 -14.16 -19.28
C THR A 134 -1.81 -14.39 -19.17
N ARG A 135 -2.48 -13.68 -18.27
CA ARG A 135 -3.92 -13.74 -17.98
C ARG A 135 -4.66 -12.59 -18.68
N GLU A 136 -5.97 -12.74 -18.84
CA GLU A 136 -6.83 -11.68 -19.42
C GLU A 136 -6.74 -10.37 -18.62
N SER A 137 -6.77 -10.48 -17.28
CA SER A 137 -6.47 -9.38 -16.38
C SER A 137 -5.08 -9.59 -15.76
N PRO A 138 -4.20 -8.57 -15.72
CA PRO A 138 -2.93 -8.66 -15.03
C PRO A 138 -3.11 -9.15 -13.59
N VAL A 139 -2.23 -10.04 -13.16
CA VAL A 139 -2.20 -10.59 -11.79
C VAL A 139 -0.91 -10.17 -11.13
N LEU A 140 -1.00 -9.54 -9.96
CA LEU A 140 0.18 -9.28 -9.14
C LEU A 140 0.53 -10.54 -8.37
N VAL A 141 1.75 -11.02 -8.53
CA VAL A 141 2.33 -12.13 -7.77
C VAL A 141 3.28 -11.54 -6.75
N LYS A 142 3.06 -11.81 -5.45
CA LYS A 142 4.01 -11.48 -4.38
C LYS A 142 4.64 -12.75 -3.83
N GLU A 143 5.96 -12.80 -3.80
CA GLU A 143 6.76 -13.94 -3.40
C GLU A 143 7.30 -13.73 -1.98
N ALA A 144 6.86 -14.58 -1.05
CA ALA A 144 7.24 -14.47 0.35
C ALA A 144 8.49 -15.31 0.65
N VAL A 145 9.62 -14.88 0.08
CA VAL A 145 10.94 -15.51 0.25
C VAL A 145 11.53 -15.33 1.66
N ARG A 146 11.01 -14.37 2.44
CA ARG A 146 11.45 -14.04 3.80
C ARG A 146 10.37 -14.41 4.82
N PHE A 147 10.75 -14.42 6.10
CA PHE A 147 9.84 -14.59 7.24
C PHE A 147 8.97 -15.85 7.16
N GLU A 148 9.54 -16.96 6.69
CA GLU A 148 8.85 -18.26 6.55
C GLU A 148 7.55 -18.20 5.72
N GLY A 149 7.47 -17.27 4.77
CA GLY A 149 6.28 -17.11 3.93
C GLY A 149 5.14 -16.31 4.59
N GLN A 150 5.31 -15.85 5.83
CA GLN A 150 4.23 -15.26 6.64
C GLN A 150 3.57 -14.05 5.96
N GLN A 151 4.31 -13.21 5.24
CA GLN A 151 3.75 -12.05 4.55
C GLN A 151 2.66 -12.44 3.53
N ALA A 152 2.84 -13.53 2.79
CA ALA A 152 1.80 -14.03 1.87
C ALA A 152 0.59 -14.58 2.63
N VAL A 153 0.82 -15.26 3.77
CA VAL A 153 -0.26 -15.76 4.64
C VAL A 153 -1.08 -14.61 5.21
N ASN A 154 -0.42 -13.52 5.61
CA ASN A 154 -1.06 -12.32 6.14
C ASN A 154 -2.02 -11.67 5.13
N GLU A 155 -1.63 -11.55 3.86
CA GLU A 155 -2.51 -11.00 2.81
C GLU A 155 -3.79 -11.82 2.64
N CYS A 156 -3.68 -13.14 2.67
CA CYS A 156 -4.84 -14.03 2.56
C CYS A 156 -5.65 -14.11 3.86
N PHE A 157 -5.02 -13.92 5.02
CA PHE A 157 -5.75 -13.78 6.28
C PHE A 157 -6.54 -12.47 6.33
N ALA A 158 -5.96 -11.36 5.87
CA ALA A 158 -6.67 -10.09 5.73
C ALA A 158 -7.86 -10.22 4.77
N THR A 159 -7.69 -10.94 3.66
CA THR A 159 -8.80 -11.30 2.74
C THR A 159 -9.94 -12.01 3.48
N LEU A 160 -9.64 -13.05 4.27
CA LEU A 160 -10.65 -13.74 5.09
C LEU A 160 -11.32 -12.79 6.09
N LEU A 161 -10.54 -11.94 6.76
CA LEU A 161 -11.06 -10.97 7.72
C LEU A 161 -12.06 -10.03 7.05
N HIS A 162 -11.71 -9.45 5.91
CA HIS A 162 -12.58 -8.53 5.18
C HIS A 162 -13.83 -9.23 4.61
N GLN A 163 -13.72 -10.49 4.15
CA GLN A 163 -14.86 -11.30 3.70
C GLN A 163 -15.93 -11.50 4.78
N LEU A 164 -15.53 -11.51 6.04
CA LEU A 164 -16.45 -11.65 7.18
C LEU A 164 -17.16 -10.34 7.54
N GLN A 165 -16.75 -9.22 6.94
CA GLN A 165 -17.33 -7.91 7.21
C GLN A 165 -18.44 -7.58 6.20
N SER A 166 -19.53 -6.98 6.69
CA SER A 166 -20.60 -6.41 5.84
C SER A 166 -20.54 -4.88 5.81
N SER A 167 -19.33 -4.32 5.69
CA SER A 167 -19.09 -2.87 5.79
C SER A 167 -19.41 -2.10 4.51
N GLY A 168 -19.46 -2.79 3.36
CA GLY A 168 -19.53 -2.15 2.04
C GLY A 168 -18.23 -1.46 1.61
N ILE A 169 -17.13 -1.72 2.32
CA ILE A 169 -15.79 -1.25 1.95
C ILE A 169 -15.11 -2.32 1.10
N GLU A 170 -14.66 -1.92 -0.08
CA GLU A 170 -13.93 -2.78 -1.00
C GLU A 170 -12.54 -3.16 -0.46
N TYR A 171 -12.07 -4.35 -0.81
CA TYR A 171 -10.74 -4.85 -0.46
C TYR A 171 -10.20 -5.72 -1.58
N VAL A 172 -8.87 -5.78 -1.70
CA VAL A 172 -8.21 -6.69 -2.64
C VAL A 172 -8.20 -8.10 -2.06
N SER A 173 -8.77 -9.05 -2.81
CA SER A 173 -8.74 -10.46 -2.44
C SER A 173 -7.45 -11.11 -2.92
N TYR A 174 -6.72 -11.74 -2.00
CA TYR A 174 -5.52 -12.52 -2.30
C TYR A 174 -5.79 -14.01 -2.24
N SER A 175 -5.05 -14.79 -3.04
CA SER A 175 -5.04 -16.25 -3.00
C SER A 175 -3.62 -16.78 -2.79
N LEU A 176 -3.47 -17.83 -1.98
CA LEU A 176 -2.19 -18.48 -1.73
C LEU A 176 -1.93 -19.60 -2.74
N HIS A 177 -0.70 -19.69 -3.21
CA HIS A 177 -0.18 -20.83 -3.95
C HIS A 177 1.33 -20.99 -3.71
N ARG A 178 1.92 -22.09 -4.17
CA ARG A 178 3.37 -22.29 -4.19
C ARG A 178 3.86 -22.26 -5.64
N ASN A 179 4.98 -21.60 -5.89
CA ASN A 179 5.61 -21.58 -7.22
C ASN A 179 6.39 -22.89 -7.49
N GLU A 180 7.04 -22.98 -8.65
CA GLU A 180 7.80 -24.18 -9.05
C GLU A 180 9.01 -24.47 -8.14
N GLU A 181 9.52 -23.47 -7.43
CA GLU A 181 10.63 -23.56 -6.48
C GLU A 181 10.16 -23.81 -5.03
N ASP A 182 8.88 -24.13 -4.83
CA ASP A 182 8.25 -24.34 -3.53
C ASP A 182 8.26 -23.09 -2.62
N VAL A 183 8.37 -21.90 -3.20
CA VAL A 183 8.20 -20.62 -2.49
C VAL A 183 6.71 -20.33 -2.34
N LEU A 184 6.30 -19.89 -1.14
CA LEU A 184 4.92 -19.47 -0.88
C LEU A 184 4.66 -18.09 -1.48
N CYS A 185 3.60 -18.00 -2.27
CA CYS A 185 3.21 -16.78 -2.99
C CYS A 185 1.76 -16.43 -2.68
N CYS A 186 1.44 -15.13 -2.66
CA CYS A 186 0.07 -14.66 -2.75
C CYS A 186 -0.16 -13.90 -4.07
N THR A 187 -1.37 -14.00 -4.61
CA THR A 187 -1.74 -13.36 -5.88
C THR A 187 -3.04 -12.59 -5.76
N CYS A 188 -3.12 -11.48 -6.48
CA CYS A 188 -4.36 -10.74 -6.66
C CYS A 188 -4.50 -10.23 -8.10
N PRO A 189 -5.71 -10.21 -8.68
CA PRO A 189 -5.96 -9.46 -9.90
C PRO A 189 -5.70 -7.97 -9.69
N SER A 190 -5.23 -7.30 -10.75
CA SER A 190 -5.18 -5.84 -10.79
C SER A 190 -6.57 -5.25 -10.57
N PHE A 191 -6.69 -4.30 -9.64
CA PHE A 191 -7.91 -3.51 -9.47
C PHE A 191 -7.90 -2.21 -10.30
N THR A 192 -6.81 -1.95 -11.02
CA THR A 192 -6.63 -0.84 -11.96
C THR A 192 -6.67 -1.34 -13.42
N SER A 193 -6.96 -0.42 -14.34
CA SER A 193 -7.08 -0.66 -15.77
C SER A 193 -6.79 0.61 -16.57
N GLU A 194 -6.83 0.51 -17.90
CA GLU A 194 -6.88 1.66 -18.84
C GLU A 194 -7.90 2.75 -18.43
N LYS A 195 -8.98 2.35 -17.76
CA LYS A 195 -10.12 3.20 -17.42
C LYS A 195 -10.16 3.55 -15.93
N LEU A 196 -9.18 3.10 -15.16
CA LEU A 196 -9.19 3.22 -13.71
C LEU A 196 -7.77 3.21 -13.16
N GLU A 197 -7.32 4.35 -12.66
CA GLU A 197 -5.98 4.48 -12.06
C GLU A 197 -6.04 4.77 -10.56
N LEU A 198 -5.01 4.31 -9.86
CA LEU A 198 -4.79 4.56 -8.44
C LEU A 198 -4.04 5.87 -8.26
N ILE A 199 -4.59 6.77 -7.44
CA ILE A 199 -3.89 7.95 -6.93
C ILE A 199 -3.58 7.70 -5.44
N PRO A 200 -2.31 7.48 -5.07
CA PRO A 200 -1.93 7.26 -3.68
C PRO A 200 -2.28 8.46 -2.81
N ALA A 201 -2.62 8.21 -1.54
CA ALA A 201 -2.91 9.28 -0.58
C ALA A 201 -1.75 10.27 -0.44
N TYR A 202 -0.51 9.82 -0.65
CA TYR A 202 0.70 10.65 -0.73
C TYR A 202 0.55 11.82 -1.70
N GLU A 203 0.05 11.57 -2.92
CA GLU A 203 -0.13 12.63 -3.92
C GLU A 203 -1.26 13.59 -3.53
N ILE A 204 -2.32 13.07 -2.92
CA ILE A 204 -3.48 13.86 -2.49
C ILE A 204 -3.09 14.80 -1.35
N VAL A 205 -2.46 14.26 -0.30
CA VAL A 205 -2.08 15.03 0.90
C VAL A 205 -1.09 16.14 0.53
N LEU A 206 -0.11 15.84 -0.33
CA LEU A 206 0.91 16.80 -0.74
C LEU A 206 0.48 17.75 -1.87
N SER A 207 -0.67 17.52 -2.50
CA SER A 207 -1.23 18.44 -3.51
C SER A 207 -1.67 19.80 -2.95
N GLN A 208 -1.82 19.93 -1.64
CA GLN A 208 -2.24 21.18 -1.02
C GLN A 208 -1.14 21.70 -0.11
N LYS A 209 -0.96 23.02 -0.08
CA LYS A 209 -0.09 23.65 0.93
C LYS A 209 -0.67 23.32 2.30
N GLY A 210 0.13 22.62 3.12
CA GLY A 210 -0.30 22.08 4.40
C GLY A 210 -1.04 23.11 5.26
N ASN A 211 -2.25 22.77 5.69
CA ASN A 211 -2.85 23.43 6.84
C ASN A 211 -2.17 22.83 8.09
N ASN A 212 -1.27 23.59 8.72
CA ASN A 212 -0.46 23.14 9.87
C ASN A 212 -1.26 22.59 11.07
N SER A 213 -2.59 22.63 11.04
CA SER A 213 -3.47 22.12 12.10
C SER A 213 -4.10 20.75 11.82
N ALA A 214 -4.11 20.27 10.56
CA ALA A 214 -4.73 19.00 10.19
C ALA A 214 -3.68 17.87 10.13
N THR A 215 -4.04 16.66 10.56
CA THR A 215 -3.21 15.47 10.33
C THR A 215 -3.37 14.97 8.90
N ASP A 216 -2.41 14.17 8.39
CA ASP A 216 -2.52 13.60 7.03
C ASP A 216 -3.80 12.77 6.84
N TYR A 217 -4.31 12.14 7.90
CA TYR A 217 -5.62 11.47 7.94
C TYR A 217 -6.76 12.41 7.56
N GLU A 218 -6.83 13.56 8.23
CA GLU A 218 -7.88 14.55 8.04
C GLU A 218 -7.72 15.29 6.72
N GLN A 219 -6.47 15.57 6.33
CA GLN A 219 -6.13 16.22 5.09
C GLN A 219 -6.53 15.36 3.89
N PHE A 220 -6.26 14.05 3.92
CA PHE A 220 -6.68 13.13 2.87
C PHE A 220 -8.19 13.18 2.64
N ILE A 221 -8.99 13.05 3.72
CA ILE A 221 -10.46 13.12 3.64
C ILE A 221 -10.92 14.48 3.11
N LEU A 222 -10.32 15.57 3.60
CA LEU A 222 -10.69 16.93 3.21
C LEU A 222 -10.46 17.18 1.72
N VAL A 223 -9.28 16.84 1.20
CA VAL A 223 -8.94 17.06 -0.21
C VAL A 223 -9.80 16.17 -1.10
N CYS A 224 -10.00 14.90 -0.74
CA CYS A 224 -10.92 14.02 -1.47
C CYS A 224 -12.33 14.63 -1.59
N ALA A 225 -12.85 15.20 -0.49
CA ALA A 225 -14.16 15.85 -0.49
C ALA A 225 -14.20 17.13 -1.34
N GLN A 226 -13.13 17.92 -1.36
CA GLN A 226 -13.01 19.08 -2.24
C GLN A 226 -13.03 18.71 -3.73
N HIS A 227 -12.58 17.49 -4.05
CA HIS A 227 -12.56 16.94 -5.40
C HIS A 227 -13.80 16.05 -5.70
N GLY A 228 -14.88 16.22 -4.94
CA GLY A 228 -16.20 15.66 -5.28
C GLY A 228 -16.53 14.31 -4.66
N LEU A 229 -15.65 13.72 -3.86
CA LEU A 229 -15.98 12.50 -3.11
C LEU A 229 -16.84 12.81 -1.88
N ASP A 230 -17.70 11.86 -1.50
CA ASP A 230 -18.51 12.01 -0.29
C ASP A 230 -17.63 11.89 0.97
N ARG A 231 -17.72 12.91 1.85
CA ARG A 231 -16.88 12.99 3.05
C ARG A 231 -17.14 11.85 4.03
N ASP A 232 -18.39 11.41 4.18
CA ASP A 232 -18.74 10.34 5.10
C ASP A 232 -18.29 8.97 4.56
N VAL A 233 -18.34 8.77 3.24
CA VAL A 233 -17.75 7.59 2.58
C VAL A 233 -16.24 7.53 2.85
N MET A 234 -15.52 8.64 2.64
CA MET A 234 -14.08 8.70 2.89
C MET A 234 -13.74 8.51 4.37
N GLN A 235 -14.53 9.08 5.28
CA GLN A 235 -14.35 8.86 6.72
C GLN A 235 -14.55 7.40 7.10
N LYS A 236 -15.61 6.75 6.61
CA LYS A 236 -15.87 5.32 6.88
C LYS A 236 -14.78 4.42 6.31
N PHE A 237 -14.26 4.72 5.12
CA PHE A 237 -13.14 4.01 4.54
C PHE A 237 -11.90 4.08 5.44
N MET A 238 -11.49 5.30 5.85
CA MET A 238 -10.32 5.46 6.72
C MET A 238 -10.54 4.83 8.10
N ASP A 239 -11.74 4.97 8.67
CA ASP A 239 -12.08 4.36 9.96
C ASP A 239 -12.01 2.84 9.88
N TYR A 240 -12.55 2.25 8.80
CA TYR A 240 -12.50 0.81 8.56
C TYR A 240 -11.07 0.32 8.45
N GLN A 241 -10.25 0.94 7.58
CA GLN A 241 -8.85 0.59 7.39
C GLN A 241 -8.07 0.66 8.71
N THR A 242 -8.18 1.77 9.44
CA THR A 242 -7.54 1.96 10.75
C THR A 242 -7.92 0.87 11.76
N LEU A 243 -9.20 0.49 11.83
CA LEU A 243 -9.65 -0.52 12.80
C LEU A 243 -9.26 -1.93 12.39
N THR A 244 -9.26 -2.25 11.10
CA THR A 244 -8.77 -3.54 10.61
C THR A 244 -7.26 -3.65 10.76
N ASP A 245 -6.51 -2.61 10.42
CA ASP A 245 -5.05 -2.54 10.60
C ASP A 245 -4.67 -2.63 12.08
N PHE A 246 -5.43 -1.96 12.95
CA PHE A 246 -5.26 -2.12 14.39
C PHE A 246 -5.43 -3.60 14.79
N VAL A 247 -6.52 -4.28 14.41
CA VAL A 247 -6.74 -5.65 14.91
C VAL A 247 -5.71 -6.66 14.40
N ILE A 248 -5.24 -6.51 13.16
CA ILE A 248 -4.17 -7.36 12.60
C ILE A 248 -2.77 -6.85 12.93
N SER A 249 -2.63 -5.77 13.69
CA SER A 249 -1.33 -5.13 13.99
C SER A 249 -0.53 -4.85 12.72
N ASN A 250 -1.17 -4.28 11.71
CA ASN A 250 -0.49 -3.76 10.55
C ASN A 250 0.34 -2.53 10.95
N THR A 251 1.64 -2.61 10.73
CA THR A 251 2.58 -1.55 11.16
C THR A 251 3.03 -0.65 10.00
N ASP A 252 2.55 -0.89 8.78
CA ASP A 252 3.03 -0.25 7.55
C ASP A 252 1.91 0.45 6.75
N GLU A 253 1.08 1.24 7.43
CA GLU A 253 -0.01 2.03 6.84
C GLU A 253 0.49 3.41 6.33
N HIS A 254 1.58 3.41 5.57
CA HIS A 254 2.12 4.66 5.03
C HIS A 254 1.25 5.20 3.88
N LEU A 255 1.37 6.50 3.55
CA LEU A 255 0.56 7.20 2.54
C LEU A 255 0.56 6.60 1.11
N ARG A 256 1.39 5.59 0.83
CA ARG A 256 1.37 4.86 -0.44
C ARG A 256 0.53 3.57 -0.41
N ASN A 257 0.05 3.14 0.76
CA ASN A 257 -0.71 1.88 0.95
C ASN A 257 -2.23 2.10 1.02
N PHE A 258 -2.69 3.30 0.68
CA PHE A 258 -4.09 3.61 0.44
C PHE A 258 -4.19 4.83 -0.48
N GLY A 259 -5.39 5.10 -1.00
CA GLY A 259 -5.60 6.17 -1.96
C GLY A 259 -7.03 6.18 -2.50
N VAL A 260 -7.18 6.74 -3.69
CA VAL A 260 -8.45 6.82 -4.41
C VAL A 260 -8.28 6.30 -5.83
N LEU A 261 -9.39 5.90 -6.43
CA LEU A 261 -9.47 5.59 -7.84
C LEU A 261 -9.88 6.85 -8.62
N ARG A 262 -9.26 7.05 -9.79
CA ARG A 262 -9.53 8.17 -10.69
C ARG A 262 -9.86 7.65 -12.08
N ASP A 263 -10.83 8.30 -12.73
CA ASP A 263 -11.08 8.12 -14.16
C ASP A 263 -9.97 8.86 -14.94
N PRO A 264 -9.15 8.16 -15.73
CA PRO A 264 -8.02 8.79 -16.41
C PRO A 264 -8.42 9.62 -17.65
N ASP A 265 -9.65 9.50 -18.17
CA ASP A 265 -10.10 10.33 -19.31
C ASP A 265 -10.68 11.67 -18.84
N THR A 266 -11.32 11.68 -17.68
CA THR A 266 -11.96 12.89 -17.11
C THR A 266 -11.19 13.51 -15.96
N LEU A 267 -10.22 12.79 -15.40
CA LEU A 267 -9.45 13.12 -14.19
C LEU A 267 -10.32 13.24 -12.92
N ALA A 268 -11.57 12.81 -12.96
CA ALA A 268 -12.48 12.84 -11.82
C ALA A 268 -12.16 11.70 -10.83
N LEU A 269 -12.17 12.01 -9.54
CA LEU A 269 -12.08 10.99 -8.50
C LEU A 269 -13.38 10.17 -8.46
N ILE A 270 -13.26 8.85 -8.35
CA ILE A 270 -14.39 7.92 -8.35
C ILE A 270 -14.78 7.51 -6.92
N GLY A 271 -13.78 7.19 -6.09
CA GLY A 271 -14.00 6.69 -4.74
C GLY A 271 -12.69 6.20 -4.10
N PRO A 272 -12.73 5.71 -2.85
CA PRO A 272 -11.56 5.11 -2.22
C PRO A 272 -11.10 3.89 -3.02
N ALA A 273 -9.78 3.67 -3.07
CA ALA A 273 -9.24 2.41 -3.55
C ALA A 273 -9.63 1.27 -2.58
N PRO A 274 -9.75 0.02 -3.04
CA PRO A 274 -9.95 -1.12 -2.15
C PRO A 274 -8.83 -1.16 -1.08
N VAL A 275 -9.07 -1.69 0.12
CA VAL A 275 -7.99 -1.93 1.10
C VAL A 275 -7.01 -2.97 0.54
N PHE A 276 -5.70 -2.71 0.62
CA PHE A 276 -4.65 -3.59 0.10
C PHE A 276 -3.35 -3.50 0.93
N ASP A 277 -2.41 -4.42 0.67
CA ASP A 277 -1.05 -4.46 1.23
C ASP A 277 -1.00 -4.69 2.75
N SER A 278 -1.66 -5.76 3.20
CA SER A 278 -1.65 -6.16 4.61
C SER A 278 -0.54 -7.17 4.94
N GLY A 279 0.41 -7.41 4.04
CA GLY A 279 1.49 -8.38 4.22
C GLY A 279 2.38 -8.09 5.43
N ASN A 280 2.62 -6.81 5.75
CA ASN A 280 3.44 -6.35 6.89
C ASN A 280 2.66 -6.25 8.23
N SER A 281 1.69 -7.14 8.40
CA SER A 281 0.88 -7.25 9.62
C SER A 281 1.24 -8.48 10.46
N MET A 282 0.46 -8.73 11.51
CA MET A 282 0.44 -9.97 12.28
C MET A 282 1.82 -10.37 12.82
N PHE A 283 2.60 -9.36 13.21
CA PHE A 283 3.94 -9.53 13.81
C PHE A 283 4.92 -10.27 12.90
N TYR A 284 4.87 -10.04 11.59
CA TYR A 284 5.72 -10.72 10.59
C TYR A 284 7.24 -10.59 10.84
N THR A 285 7.68 -9.62 11.63
CA THR A 285 9.10 -9.47 12.01
C THR A 285 9.50 -10.30 13.23
N GLU A 286 8.54 -10.78 14.03
CA GLU A 286 8.77 -11.48 15.29
C GLU A 286 8.88 -13.00 15.07
N GLN A 287 10.04 -13.48 14.63
CA GLN A 287 10.19 -14.87 14.18
C GLN A 287 10.51 -15.89 15.30
N VAL A 288 10.91 -15.43 16.49
CA VAL A 288 11.41 -16.31 17.57
C VAL A 288 10.56 -16.24 18.84
N ARG A 289 9.73 -15.20 18.98
CA ARG A 289 8.97 -14.98 20.20
C ARG A 289 7.76 -15.91 20.23
N THR A 290 7.63 -16.68 21.31
CA THR A 290 6.50 -17.60 21.50
C THR A 290 5.46 -17.10 22.49
N LYS A 291 5.84 -16.19 23.40
CA LYS A 291 4.93 -15.61 24.39
C LYS A 291 4.25 -14.35 23.84
N PRO A 292 2.91 -14.25 23.85
CA PRO A 292 2.22 -13.03 23.46
C PRO A 292 2.71 -11.79 24.21
N PHE A 293 2.60 -10.65 23.57
CA PHE A 293 2.88 -9.34 24.13
C PHE A 293 1.82 -8.98 25.18
N SER A 294 2.24 -8.20 26.17
CA SER A 294 1.30 -7.47 27.00
C SER A 294 0.62 -6.35 26.22
N ARG A 295 -0.51 -5.82 26.73
CA ARG A 295 -1.20 -4.68 26.10
C ARG A 295 -0.30 -3.45 26.00
N ALA A 296 0.54 -3.19 27.01
CA ALA A 296 1.50 -2.09 26.96
C ALA A 296 2.61 -2.34 25.93
N GLU A 297 3.08 -3.58 25.76
CA GLU A 297 4.04 -3.94 24.71
C GLU A 297 3.43 -3.72 23.31
N LEU A 298 2.21 -4.20 23.06
CA LEU A 298 1.49 -4.00 21.80
C LEU A 298 1.36 -2.50 21.43
N LEU A 299 0.90 -1.69 22.37
CA LEU A 299 0.74 -0.23 22.16
C LEU A 299 2.08 0.54 22.10
N SER A 300 3.19 -0.09 22.47
CA SER A 300 4.52 0.54 22.38
C SER A 300 5.18 0.30 21.02
N GLN A 301 4.62 -0.56 20.17
CA GLN A 301 5.16 -0.80 18.84
C GLN A 301 5.08 0.47 18.00
N LYS A 302 6.14 0.74 17.24
CA LYS A 302 6.15 1.85 16.29
C LYS A 302 5.36 1.45 15.06
N ILE A 303 4.55 2.37 14.56
CA ILE A 303 3.85 2.23 13.28
C ILE A 303 4.39 3.26 12.29
N THR A 304 4.45 2.86 11.03
CA THR A 304 4.67 3.74 9.89
C THR A 304 3.30 4.13 9.35
N ALA A 305 2.70 5.17 9.92
CA ALA A 305 1.37 5.65 9.52
C ALA A 305 1.33 7.19 9.48
N VAL A 306 0.16 7.75 9.14
CA VAL A 306 -0.14 9.19 9.18
C VAL A 306 0.11 9.85 10.55
N VAL A 307 0.17 9.04 11.62
CA VAL A 307 0.57 9.45 12.96
C VAL A 307 1.48 8.39 13.60
N SER A 308 2.28 8.80 14.59
CA SER A 308 3.36 7.95 15.11
C SER A 308 2.97 6.81 16.05
N THR A 309 1.69 6.67 16.42
CA THR A 309 1.21 5.67 17.38
C THR A 309 -0.25 5.30 17.11
N GLU A 310 -0.63 4.04 17.32
CA GLU A 310 -2.02 3.56 17.17
C GLU A 310 -3.01 4.35 18.04
N GLU A 311 -2.63 4.69 19.28
CA GLU A 311 -3.47 5.50 20.17
C GLU A 311 -3.86 6.84 19.55
N LYS A 312 -2.96 7.48 18.78
CA LYS A 312 -3.28 8.73 18.09
C LYS A 312 -4.16 8.50 16.89
N LEU A 313 -3.93 7.41 16.16
CA LEU A 313 -4.69 7.08 14.95
C LEU A 313 -6.17 6.83 15.31
N LEU A 314 -6.40 6.04 16.37
CA LEU A 314 -7.73 5.76 16.89
C LEU A 314 -8.52 7.01 17.34
N ARG A 315 -7.87 8.15 17.63
CA ARG A 315 -8.58 9.39 17.97
C ARG A 315 -9.27 10.03 16.77
N HIS A 316 -8.87 9.69 15.55
CA HIS A 316 -9.49 10.18 14.33
C HIS A 316 -10.70 9.35 13.89
N VAL A 317 -10.88 8.16 14.47
CA VAL A 317 -12.01 7.26 14.17
C VAL A 317 -13.33 7.85 14.65
N LYS A 318 -14.30 7.96 13.74
CA LYS A 318 -15.66 8.46 14.03
C LYS A 318 -16.70 7.34 14.06
N TYR A 319 -16.60 6.39 13.14
CA TYR A 319 -17.50 5.26 12.98
C TYR A 319 -16.87 4.00 13.57
N ARG A 320 -16.91 3.86 14.90
CA ARG A 320 -16.27 2.73 15.59
C ARG A 320 -16.87 1.38 15.23
N ASP A 321 -18.15 1.35 14.88
CA ASP A 321 -18.90 0.13 14.56
C ASP A 321 -18.84 -0.23 13.06
N VAL A 322 -18.00 0.45 12.26
CA VAL A 322 -17.80 0.11 10.83
C VAL A 322 -17.14 -1.26 10.66
N VAL A 323 -16.46 -1.77 11.70
CA VAL A 323 -15.99 -3.15 11.81
C VAL A 323 -16.89 -3.91 12.78
N ASP A 324 -17.48 -5.01 12.34
CA ASP A 324 -18.20 -5.93 13.20
C ASP A 324 -17.22 -6.85 13.93
N VAL A 325 -16.94 -6.54 15.19
CA VAL A 325 -16.04 -7.31 16.05
C VAL A 325 -16.57 -8.72 16.33
N SER A 326 -17.88 -8.93 16.28
CA SER A 326 -18.49 -10.25 16.48
C SER A 326 -18.26 -11.18 15.29
N ALA A 327 -18.09 -10.62 14.08
CA ALA A 327 -17.78 -11.35 12.87
C ALA A 327 -16.28 -11.65 12.68
N LEU A 328 -15.40 -10.99 13.46
CA LEU A 328 -13.96 -11.23 13.38
C LEU A 328 -13.60 -12.68 13.78
N PRO A 329 -12.60 -13.31 13.13
CA PRO A 329 -12.10 -14.63 13.49
C PRO A 329 -11.83 -14.80 14.99
N SER A 330 -11.97 -16.02 15.50
CA SER A 330 -11.48 -16.38 16.84
C SER A 330 -9.98 -16.68 16.79
N GLY A 331 -9.27 -16.55 17.91
CA GLY A 331 -7.85 -16.93 17.99
C GLY A 331 -7.59 -18.38 17.58
N GLU A 332 -8.52 -19.31 17.84
CA GLU A 332 -8.42 -20.69 17.34
C GLU A 332 -8.44 -20.74 15.81
N MET A 333 -9.37 -20.03 15.17
CA MET A 333 -9.44 -19.93 13.71
C MET A 333 -8.17 -19.28 13.13
N VAL A 334 -7.64 -18.24 13.78
CA VAL A 334 -6.37 -17.61 13.38
C VAL A 334 -5.22 -18.63 13.45
N ARG A 335 -5.06 -19.32 14.59
CA ARG A 335 -4.00 -20.33 14.74
C ARG A 335 -4.09 -21.40 13.66
N ASP A 336 -5.28 -21.95 13.45
CA ASP A 336 -5.51 -23.04 12.52
C ASP A 336 -5.31 -22.59 11.06
N PHE A 337 -5.65 -21.34 10.73
CA PHE A 337 -5.37 -20.75 9.42
C PHE A 337 -3.87 -20.68 9.16
N TYR A 338 -3.10 -20.14 10.10
CA TYR A 338 -1.65 -19.98 9.94
C TYR A 338 -0.93 -21.34 9.86
N VAL A 339 -1.31 -22.30 10.71
CA VAL A 339 -0.77 -23.67 10.67
C VAL A 339 -1.06 -24.35 9.34
N ARG A 340 -2.27 -24.19 8.79
CA ARG A 340 -2.66 -24.76 7.50
C ARG A 340 -1.72 -24.34 6.37
N TYR A 341 -1.19 -23.12 6.43
CA TYR A 341 -0.30 -22.57 5.40
C TYR A 341 1.19 -22.68 5.74
N GLY A 342 1.54 -23.53 6.71
CA GLY A 342 2.92 -23.92 6.97
C GLY A 342 3.63 -23.12 8.06
N ILE A 343 2.93 -22.21 8.75
CA ILE A 343 3.51 -21.48 9.88
C ILE A 343 3.60 -22.41 11.09
N PRO A 344 4.76 -22.49 11.79
CA PRO A 344 4.94 -23.38 12.94
C PRO A 344 3.88 -23.16 14.02
N GLY A 345 3.38 -24.25 14.62
CA GLY A 345 2.26 -24.19 15.56
C GLY A 345 2.48 -23.30 16.79
N GLU A 346 3.71 -23.23 17.32
CA GLU A 346 4.06 -22.31 18.41
C GLU A 346 3.97 -20.85 17.96
N HIS A 347 4.49 -20.52 16.77
CA HIS A 347 4.44 -19.18 16.21
C HIS A 347 3.01 -18.78 15.83
N ALA A 348 2.25 -19.67 15.21
CA ALA A 348 0.83 -19.47 14.93
C ALA A 348 0.01 -19.22 16.22
N SER A 349 0.36 -19.89 17.32
CA SER A 349 -0.27 -19.67 18.64
C SER A 349 0.12 -18.31 19.24
N PHE A 350 1.36 -17.86 19.03
CA PHE A 350 1.82 -16.52 19.39
C PHE A 350 1.02 -15.44 18.62
N ILE A 351 0.91 -15.58 17.30
CA ILE A 351 0.14 -14.68 16.43
C ILE A 351 -1.31 -14.61 16.91
N ALA A 352 -1.96 -15.77 17.10
CA ALA A 352 -3.34 -15.87 17.55
C ALA A 352 -3.57 -15.21 18.93
N GLY A 353 -2.68 -15.41 19.90
CA GLY A 353 -2.82 -14.82 21.23
C GLY A 353 -2.71 -13.29 21.23
N ASN A 354 -1.83 -12.73 20.41
CA ASN A 354 -1.73 -11.29 20.23
C ASN A 354 -2.94 -10.72 19.47
N TYR A 355 -3.38 -11.39 18.40
CA TYR A 355 -4.59 -11.03 17.66
C TYR A 355 -5.81 -10.98 18.59
N GLU A 356 -6.00 -11.99 19.44
CA GLU A 356 -7.13 -12.03 20.38
C GLU A 356 -7.07 -10.86 21.39
N THR A 357 -5.87 -10.49 21.83
CA THR A 357 -5.66 -9.32 22.70
C THR A 357 -6.05 -8.03 21.98
N LYS A 358 -5.65 -7.86 20.70
CA LYS A 358 -6.00 -6.69 19.88
C LYS A 358 -7.50 -6.64 19.57
N LYS A 359 -8.14 -7.80 19.32
CA LYS A 359 -9.59 -7.93 19.17
C LYS A 359 -10.34 -7.48 20.43
N GLN A 360 -9.90 -7.90 21.62
CA GLN A 360 -10.47 -7.45 22.90
C GLN A 360 -10.31 -5.94 23.10
N MET A 361 -9.14 -5.38 22.76
CA MET A 361 -8.91 -3.93 22.80
C MET A 361 -9.87 -3.18 21.87
N LEU A 362 -10.07 -3.68 20.66
CA LEU A 362 -11.01 -3.09 19.70
C LEU A 362 -12.46 -3.14 20.23
N GLU A 363 -12.87 -4.26 20.83
CA GLU A 363 -14.19 -4.39 21.45
C GLU A 363 -14.40 -3.37 22.59
N GLU A 364 -13.40 -3.18 23.44
CA GLU A 364 -13.40 -2.15 24.48
C GLU A 364 -13.52 -0.74 23.89
N PHE A 365 -12.79 -0.47 22.81
CA PHE A 365 -12.82 0.81 22.11
C PHE A 365 -14.20 1.12 21.51
N GLN A 366 -14.86 0.13 20.90
CA GLN A 366 -16.24 0.25 20.41
C GLN A 366 -17.22 0.54 21.55
N LYS A 367 -17.00 -0.03 22.74
CA LYS A 367 -17.79 0.25 23.95
C LYS A 367 -17.50 1.62 24.60
N GLY A 368 -16.67 2.45 23.98
CA GLY A 368 -16.37 3.80 24.47
C GLY A 368 -15.14 3.91 25.36
N LEU A 369 -14.43 2.81 25.63
CA LEU A 369 -13.23 2.83 26.46
C LEU A 369 -12.05 3.43 25.66
N SER A 370 -11.20 4.19 26.34
CA SER A 370 -9.98 4.72 25.74
C SER A 370 -8.88 3.65 25.74
N ILE A 371 -8.28 3.41 24.58
CA ILE A 371 -7.01 2.68 24.48
C ILE A 371 -5.88 3.68 24.75
N SER A 372 -5.11 3.47 25.82
CA SER A 372 -4.00 4.38 26.17
C SER A 372 -2.79 3.62 26.70
N LEU A 373 -1.63 3.88 26.11
CA LEU A 373 -0.37 3.26 26.52
C LEU A 373 -0.03 3.59 27.99
N TYR A 374 -0.30 4.83 28.42
CA TYR A 374 -0.05 5.26 29.78
C TYR A 374 -0.91 4.46 30.78
N ALA A 375 -2.21 4.31 30.49
CA ALA A 375 -3.12 3.57 31.35
C ALA A 375 -2.74 2.09 31.46
N GLU A 376 -2.37 1.44 30.36
CA GLU A 376 -1.94 0.04 30.35
C GLU A 376 -0.64 -0.16 31.15
N LYS A 377 0.35 0.75 31.02
CA LYS A 377 1.58 0.72 31.84
C LYS A 377 1.30 0.83 33.33
N GLN A 378 0.36 1.69 33.74
CA GLN A 378 -0.03 1.84 35.15
C GLN A 378 -0.71 0.59 35.70
N LYS A 379 -1.62 -0.04 34.93
CA LYS A 379 -2.26 -1.31 35.31
C LYS A 379 -1.23 -2.41 35.53
N GLU A 380 -0.27 -2.56 34.62
CA GLU A 380 0.78 -3.57 34.73
C GLU A 380 1.71 -3.35 35.94
N GLN A 381 2.09 -2.10 36.22
CA GLN A 381 2.90 -1.77 37.41
C GLN A 381 2.19 -2.15 38.71
N LYS A 382 0.87 -1.89 38.79
CA LYS A 382 0.04 -2.21 39.96
C LYS A 382 -0.11 -3.72 40.17
N LEU A 383 -0.27 -4.49 39.09
CA LEU A 383 -0.31 -5.95 39.17
C LEU A 383 1.03 -6.52 39.64
N ARG A 384 2.16 -6.02 39.10
CA ARG A 384 3.50 -6.45 39.52
C ARG A 384 3.81 -6.15 40.98
N SER A 385 3.30 -5.03 41.54
CA SER A 385 3.48 -4.71 42.95
C SER A 385 2.60 -5.58 43.86
N GLN A 386 1.40 -5.97 43.41
CA GLN A 386 0.51 -6.87 44.13
C GLN A 386 1.00 -8.32 44.16
N SER A 387 1.70 -8.80 43.11
CA SER A 387 2.27 -10.16 43.09
C SER A 387 3.59 -10.30 43.86
N ARG A 388 4.16 -9.20 44.36
CA ARG A 388 5.41 -9.17 45.16
C ARG A 388 5.15 -9.09 46.67
N ASN A 389 3.92 -8.82 47.07
CA ASN A 389 3.41 -8.93 48.44
C ASN A 389 2.64 -10.25 48.58
#